data_AF-A0A1M5APF3-F1
#
_entry.id   AF-A0A1M5APF3-F1
#
_cell.length_a   1.000
_cell.length_b   1.000
_cell.length_c   1.000
_cell.angle_alpha   90.00
_cell.angle_beta   90.00
_cell.angle_gamma   90.00
#
_symmetry.space_group_name_H-M   'P 1'
#
loop_
_entity.id
_entity.type
_entity.pdbx_description
1 polymer ?
#
loop_
_entity_poly.entity_id
_entity_poly.type
_entity_poly.pdbx_seq_one_letter_code
_entity_poly.pdbx_strand_id
1 'polypeptide(L)' 'MWTLLLWLNQKIVASYELLKSKYQAQKARRVMRRQMAMTRHLPAYLRRDMGLPPYTEREDTRSKDSQ' A
#
# COMPACT_ATOMS: atom_id res chain seq x y z
N MET A 1 -37.24 20.78 15.22
CA MET A 1 -36.76 19.61 15.99
C MET A 1 -36.27 18.46 15.11
N TRP A 2 -37.03 18.01 14.11
CA TRP A 2 -36.63 16.88 13.24
C TRP A 2 -35.40 17.15 12.35
N THR A 3 -35.22 18.38 11.89
CA THR A 3 -34.10 18.79 11.04
C THR A 3 -32.74 18.69 11.74
N LEU A 4 -32.70 18.94 13.06
CA LEU A 4 -31.47 18.81 13.85
C LEU A 4 -31.04 17.35 13.98
N LEU A 5 -32.00 16.43 14.16
CA LEU A 5 -31.74 14.99 14.19
C LEU A 5 -31.24 14.47 12.83
N LEU A 6 -31.87 14.92 11.73
CA LEU A 6 -31.41 14.58 10.38
C LEU A 6 -30.00 15.13 10.11
N TRP A 7 -29.72 16.37 10.51
CA TRP A 7 -28.42 17.00 10.35
C TRP A 7 -27.33 16.27 11.15
N LEU A 8 -27.63 15.90 12.41
CA LEU A 8 -26.71 15.15 13.25
C LEU A 8 -26.41 13.76 12.65
N ASN A 9 -27.43 13.07 12.14
CA ASN A 9 -27.26 11.78 11.49
C ASN A 9 -26.36 11.89 10.25
N GLN A 10 -26.60 12.88 9.38
CA GLN A 10 -25.74 13.14 8.22
C GLN A 10 -24.29 13.40 8.61
N LYS A 11 -24.05 14.17 9.68
CA LYS A 11 -22.69 14.43 10.19
C LYS A 11 -22.01 13.16 10.72
N ILE A 12 -22.74 12.33 11.46
CA ILE A 12 -22.22 11.05 11.97
C ILE A 12 -21.83 10.15 10.81
N VAL A 13 -22.70 9.96 9.81
CA VAL A 13 -22.43 9.13 8.64
C VAL A 13 -21.20 9.64 7.88
N ALA A 14 -21.11 10.94 7.61
CA ALA A 14 -19.97 11.52 6.90
C ALA A 14 -18.65 11.30 7.65
N SER A 15 -18.64 11.46 8.98
CA SER A 15 -17.45 11.21 9.79
C SER A 15 -17.03 9.74 9.79
N TYR A 16 -18.01 8.83 9.81
CA TYR A 16 -17.75 7.38 9.77
C TYR A 16 -17.15 6.95 8.43
N GLU A 17 -17.69 7.44 7.30
CA GLU A 17 -17.15 7.14 5.97
C GLU A 17 -15.71 7.65 5.79
N LEU A 18 -15.42 8.85 6.30
CA LEU A 18 -14.07 9.40 6.29
C LEU A 18 -13.11 8.55 7.13
N LEU A 19 -13.53 8.08 8.29
CA LEU A 19 -12.71 7.19 9.12
C LEU A 19 -12.49 5.82 8.43
N LYS A 20 -13.55 5.26 7.84
CA LYS A 20 -13.53 3.99 7.12
C LYS A 20 -12.57 4.03 5.93
N SER A 21 -12.62 5.09 5.12
CA SER A 21 -11.73 5.27 3.97
C SER A 21 -10.26 5.38 4.39
N LYS A 22 -9.96 6.15 5.45
CA LYS A 22 -8.61 6.23 6.04
C LYS A 22 -8.12 4.87 6.53
N TYR A 23 -8.97 4.11 7.20
CA TYR A 23 -8.64 2.76 7.68
C TYR A 23 -8.35 1.81 6.53
N GLN A 24 -9.17 1.81 5.48
CA GLN A 24 -8.96 0.99 4.29
C GLN A 24 -7.64 1.34 3.58
N ALA A 25 -7.34 2.63 3.41
CA ALA A 25 -6.07 3.08 2.85
C ALA A 25 -4.87 2.63 3.70
N GLN A 26 -4.97 2.72 5.02
CA GLN A 26 -3.92 2.24 5.92
C GLN A 26 -3.77 0.72 5.86
N LYS A 27 -4.88 -0.03 5.78
CA LYS A 27 -4.88 -1.49 5.62
C LYS A 27 -4.19 -1.89 4.31
N ALA A 28 -4.54 -1.25 3.19
CA ALA A 28 -3.91 -1.48 1.89
C ALA A 28 -2.39 -1.22 1.93
N ARG A 29 -1.96 -0.11 2.54
CA ARG A 29 -0.53 0.20 2.75
C ARG A 29 0.18 -0.86 3.58
N ARG A 30 -0.44 -1.40 4.64
CA ARG A 30 0.14 -2.47 5.46
C ARG A 30 0.29 -3.77 4.66
N VAL A 31 -0.70 -4.13 3.85
CA VAL A 31 -0.63 -5.32 2.98
C VAL A 31 0.50 -5.17 1.97
N MET A 32 0.59 -4.01 1.30
CA MET A 32 1.66 -3.72 0.34
C MET A 32 3.06 -3.79 0.99
N ARG A 33 3.23 -3.23 2.20
CA ARG A 33 4.50 -3.32 2.94
C ARG A 33 4.87 -4.76 3.30
N ARG A 34 3.90 -5.58 3.71
CA ARG A 34 4.13 -7.00 4.00
C ARG A 34 4.54 -7.77 2.74
N GLN A 35 3.86 -7.52 1.63
CA GLN A 35 4.21 -8.11 0.33
C GLN A 35 5.63 -7.71 -0.08
N MET A 36 5.99 -6.42 0.00
CA MET A 36 7.35 -5.94 -0.26
C MET A 36 8.40 -6.56 0.67
N ALA A 37 8.09 -6.73 1.96
CA ALA A 37 8.99 -7.36 2.92
C ALA A 37 9.23 -8.84 2.59
N MET A 38 8.17 -9.58 2.24
CA MET A 38 8.30 -10.97 1.80
C MET A 38 9.13 -11.06 0.52
N THR A 39 8.91 -10.16 -0.43
CA THR A 39 9.52 -10.24 -1.76
C THR A 39 10.96 -9.73 -1.79
N ARG A 40 11.39 -8.94 -0.79
CA ARG A 40 12.77 -8.45 -0.64
C ARG A 40 13.83 -9.55 -0.68
N HIS A 41 13.51 -10.74 -0.19
CA HIS A 41 14.42 -11.89 -0.16
C HIS A 41 14.21 -12.87 -1.33
N LEU A 42 13.15 -12.68 -2.13
CA LEU A 42 12.89 -13.54 -3.28
C LEU A 42 13.85 -13.20 -4.43
N PRO A 43 14.36 -14.21 -5.17
CA PRO A 43 15.17 -13.99 -6.36
C PRO A 43 14.37 -13.37 -7.51
N ALA A 44 15.06 -12.67 -8.42
CA ALA A 44 14.44 -11.81 -9.43
C ALA A 44 13.49 -12.55 -10.39
N TYR A 45 13.78 -13.80 -10.74
CA TYR A 45 12.91 -14.62 -11.61
C TYR A 45 11.56 -14.91 -10.94
N LEU A 46 11.57 -15.26 -9.65
CA LEU A 46 10.37 -15.61 -8.89
C LEU A 46 9.46 -14.39 -8.66
N ARG A 47 10.05 -13.18 -8.59
CA ARG A 47 9.29 -11.92 -8.53
C ARG A 47 8.51 -11.64 -9.81
N ARG A 48 9.07 -11.99 -10.99
CA ARG A 48 8.41 -11.81 -12.29
C ARG A 48 7.19 -12.72 -12.42
N ASP A 49 7.32 -13.98 -12.01
CA ASP A 49 6.23 -14.96 -12.09
C ASP A 49 5.04 -14.61 -11.18
N MET A 50 5.31 -13.94 -10.06
CA MET A 50 4.27 -13.46 -9.14
C MET A 50 3.57 -12.16 -9.62
N GLY A 51 3.94 -11.62 -10.79
CA GLY A 51 3.39 -10.36 -11.30
C GLY A 51 3.69 -9.16 -10.39
N LEU A 52 4.71 -9.27 -9.54
CA LEU A 52 5.10 -8.21 -8.62
C LEU A 52 5.93 -7.18 -9.39
N PRO A 53 5.58 -5.88 -9.33
CA PRO A 53 6.32 -4.87 -10.05
C PRO A 53 7.74 -4.73 -9.50
N PRO A 54 8.77 -4.62 -10.37
CA PRO A 54 10.06 -4.09 -9.94
C PRO A 54 10.46 -2.89 -10.81
N TYR A 55 10.75 -1.75 -10.18
CA TYR A 55 11.82 -0.87 -10.66
C TYR A 55 12.66 -0.46 -9.47
N THR A 56 13.41 -1.41 -8.93
CA THR A 56 14.73 -1.06 -8.39
C THR A 56 15.73 -1.89 -9.16
N GLU A 57 15.85 -1.60 -10.45
CA GLU A 57 17.14 -1.68 -11.13
C GLU A 57 18.03 -0.63 -10.48
N ARG A 58 18.47 -0.87 -9.25
CA ARG A 58 19.60 -0.13 -8.69
C ARG A 58 20.82 -0.90 -9.15
N GLU A 59 21.17 -0.64 -10.40
CA GLU A 59 22.53 -0.71 -10.95
C GLU A 59 23.45 -1.70 -10.24
N ASP A 60 23.27 -3.00 -10.53
CA ASP A 60 24.36 -3.98 -10.46
C ASP A 60 25.38 -3.77 -11.60
N THR A 61 25.44 -2.57 -12.17
CA THR A 61 26.49 -2.19 -13.11
C THR A 61 27.67 -1.63 -12.32
N ARG A 62 28.74 -2.43 -12.33
CA ARG A 62 30.15 -2.05 -12.12
C ARG A 62 30.81 -2.52 -10.80
N SER A 63 30.65 -3.81 -10.50
CA SER A 63 31.76 -4.59 -9.92
C SER A 63 32.39 -5.40 -11.06
N LYS A 64 33.40 -4.81 -11.71
CA LYS A 64 34.42 -5.44 -12.57
C LYS A 64 35.23 -4.32 -13.20
N ASP A 65 36.18 -3.80 -12.45
CA ASP A 65 37.41 -3.18 -12.94
C ASP A 65 38.44 -3.42 -11.81
N SER A 66 38.80 -4.70 -11.66
CA SER A 66 39.99 -5.14 -10.93
C SER A 66 40.77 -5.99 -11.92
N GLN A 67 41.61 -5.34 -12.71
CA GLN A 67 42.84 -5.88 -13.31
C GLN A 67 43.61 -4.74 -13.96
#